data_AF-A0A2D4S7K3-F1
#
_entry.id   AF-A0A2D4S7K3-F1
#
_cell.length_a   1.000
_cell.length_b   1.000
_cell.length_c   1.000
_cell.angle_alpha   90.00
_cell.angle_beta   90.00
_cell.angle_gamma   90.00
#
_symmetry.space_group_name_H-M   'P 1'
#
loop_
_entity.id
_entity.type
_entity.pdbx_description
1 polymer ?
#
loop_
_entity_poly.entity_id
_entity_poly.type
_entity_poly.pdbx_seq_one_letter_code
_entity_poly.pdbx_strand_id
1 'polypeptide(L)'
;MKKTGLVVFGLSSYALFGLTVVYLIGFLAKIGVPKDVNDGAMLAWPLAVLLNLGLIALFALQHTVMARQSFKTAVAKIIPEAGERSLYVLASSVVLIVVMAFWAPLPGVVWSASADWLRGLLWAGFLLGWGLVLLSTFLIDHFGLFGLRQVWDEWRGEKSPDIPFTTPSLYKWVRHPMMTGFLIALWVTPDMSLSHLLFAAGFSVYIWGGTKHEERGLIALFGDQYVEYARRTPRFFPGPKG
;
A
#
# COMPACT_ATOMS: atom_id res chain seq x y z
N MET A 1 10.61 -15.44 21.70
CA MET A 1 10.19 -16.46 20.71
C MET A 1 11.39 -17.31 20.33
N LYS A 2 11.24 -18.65 20.20
CA LYS A 2 12.29 -19.48 19.57
C LYS A 2 12.46 -19.02 18.11
N LYS A 3 13.68 -19.05 17.56
CA LYS A 3 14.00 -18.57 16.19
C LYS A 3 13.02 -19.09 15.12
N THR A 4 12.61 -20.37 15.22
CA THR A 4 11.61 -20.98 14.32
C THR A 4 10.24 -20.31 14.39
N GLY A 5 9.79 -19.89 15.58
CA GLY A 5 8.51 -19.20 15.75
C GLY A 5 8.48 -17.84 15.07
N LEU A 6 9.64 -17.17 14.94
CA LEU A 6 9.76 -15.89 14.24
C LEU A 6 9.61 -16.05 12.73
N VAL A 7 10.17 -17.12 12.17
CA VAL A 7 10.01 -17.46 10.75
C VAL A 7 8.55 -17.81 10.43
N VAL A 8 7.90 -18.64 11.25
CA VAL A 8 6.48 -18.97 11.07
C VAL A 8 5.60 -17.73 11.15
N PHE A 9 5.91 -16.83 12.10
CA PHE A 9 5.22 -15.54 12.21
C PHE A 9 5.38 -14.70 10.94
N GLY A 10 6.61 -14.49 10.46
CA GLY A 10 6.86 -13.72 9.24
C GLY A 10 6.20 -14.32 8.00
N LEU A 11 6.26 -15.64 7.83
CA LEU A 11 5.59 -16.35 6.72
C LEU A 11 4.07 -16.19 6.78
N SER A 12 3.47 -16.31 7.97
CA SER A 12 2.03 -16.11 8.18
C SER A 12 1.62 -14.67 7.87
N SER A 13 2.38 -13.69 8.34
CA SER A 13 2.15 -12.27 8.04
C SER A 13 2.23 -11.98 6.54
N TYR A 14 3.23 -12.53 5.86
CA TYR A 14 3.41 -12.39 4.41
C TYR A 14 2.27 -13.05 3.62
N ALA A 15 1.87 -14.26 3.99
CA ALA A 15 0.77 -14.98 3.35
C ALA A 15 -0.54 -14.21 3.51
N LEU A 16 -0.86 -13.73 4.73
CA LEU A 16 -2.04 -12.91 4.96
C LEU A 16 -2.01 -11.63 4.13
N PHE A 17 -0.86 -10.93 4.09
CA PHE A 17 -0.70 -9.75 3.25
C PHE A 17 -1.01 -10.04 1.78
N GLY A 18 -0.46 -11.12 1.22
CA GLY A 18 -0.72 -11.53 -0.17
C GLY A 18 -2.21 -11.77 -0.41
N LEU A 19 -2.88 -12.51 0.49
CA LEU A 19 -4.33 -12.74 0.42
C LEU A 19 -5.13 -11.44 0.52
N THR A 20 -4.75 -10.53 1.43
CA THR A 20 -5.40 -9.23 1.60
C THR A 20 -5.26 -8.36 0.35
N VAL A 21 -4.09 -8.34 -0.30
CA VAL A 21 -3.89 -7.58 -1.54
C VAL A 21 -4.69 -8.19 -2.69
N VAL A 22 -4.69 -9.51 -2.85
CA VAL A 22 -5.54 -10.17 -3.86
C VAL A 22 -7.02 -9.88 -3.63
N TYR A 23 -7.46 -9.91 -2.36
CA TYR A 23 -8.82 -9.51 -2.01
C TYR A 23 -9.08 -8.04 -2.34
N LEU A 24 -8.15 -7.13 -2.06
CA LEU A 24 -8.29 -5.71 -2.39
C LEU A 24 -8.42 -5.48 -3.91
N ILE A 25 -7.66 -6.22 -4.73
CA ILE A 25 -7.81 -6.21 -6.19
C ILE A 25 -9.23 -6.62 -6.56
N GLY A 26 -9.72 -7.74 -6.03
CA GLY A 26 -11.07 -8.23 -6.28
C GLY A 26 -12.17 -7.29 -5.76
N PHE A 27 -11.95 -6.65 -4.60
CA PHE A 27 -12.84 -5.70 -3.95
C PHE A 27 -13.05 -4.43 -4.80
N LEU A 28 -11.99 -3.92 -5.42
CA LEU A 28 -12.06 -2.77 -6.31
C LEU A 28 -12.53 -3.15 -7.72
N ALA A 29 -12.14 -4.34 -8.20
CA ALA A 29 -12.57 -4.89 -9.48
C ALA A 29 -14.04 -5.33 -9.47
N LYS A 30 -14.60 -5.62 -8.28
CA LYS A 30 -15.92 -6.25 -8.09
C LYS A 30 -15.98 -7.67 -8.69
N ILE A 31 -14.89 -8.41 -8.54
CA ILE A 31 -14.72 -9.74 -9.14
C ILE A 31 -14.08 -10.70 -8.12
N GLY A 32 -14.66 -11.89 -7.99
CA GLY A 32 -14.03 -13.01 -7.29
C GLY A 32 -13.97 -12.88 -5.76
N VAL A 33 -14.71 -11.92 -5.18
CA VAL A 33 -14.81 -11.71 -3.73
C VAL A 33 -16.28 -11.64 -3.30
N PRO A 34 -16.61 -12.06 -2.06
CA PRO A 34 -17.99 -12.06 -1.55
C PRO A 34 -18.48 -10.68 -1.08
N LYS A 35 -17.56 -9.73 -0.89
CA LYS A 35 -17.87 -8.33 -0.58
C LYS A 35 -16.94 -7.45 -1.42
N ASP A 36 -17.51 -6.63 -2.27
CA ASP A 36 -16.83 -5.60 -3.03
C ASP A 36 -17.10 -4.18 -2.49
N VAL A 37 -16.51 -3.18 -3.14
CA VAL A 37 -16.62 -1.76 -2.75
C VAL A 37 -18.06 -1.20 -2.75
N ASN A 38 -19.00 -1.86 -3.44
CA ASN A 38 -20.42 -1.50 -3.52
C ASN A 38 -21.34 -2.45 -2.76
N ASP A 39 -20.81 -3.51 -2.15
CA ASP A 39 -21.60 -4.47 -1.38
C ASP A 39 -21.82 -4.03 0.07
N GLY A 40 -22.95 -4.42 0.64
CA GLY A 40 -23.28 -4.24 2.05
C GLY A 40 -24.64 -3.60 2.28
N ALA A 41 -25.00 -3.44 3.56
CA ALA A 41 -26.23 -2.77 3.93
C ALA A 41 -26.17 -1.28 3.57
N MET A 42 -27.22 -0.79 2.91
CA MET A 42 -27.37 0.63 2.62
C MET A 42 -27.68 1.38 3.92
N LEU A 43 -26.72 2.20 4.34
CA LEU A 43 -26.92 3.16 5.43
C LEU A 43 -27.41 4.49 4.86
N ALA A 44 -27.92 5.37 5.72
CA ALA A 44 -28.11 6.76 5.33
C ALA A 44 -26.78 7.34 4.83
N TRP A 45 -26.78 8.01 3.68
CA TRP A 45 -25.54 8.41 3.00
C TRP A 45 -24.55 9.21 3.88
N PRO A 46 -24.97 10.12 4.79
CA PRO A 46 -24.01 10.83 5.64
C PRO A 46 -23.30 9.89 6.61
N LEU A 47 -24.02 8.88 7.13
CA LEU A 47 -23.46 7.87 8.03
C LEU A 47 -22.48 6.95 7.30
N ALA A 48 -22.81 6.54 6.06
CA ALA A 48 -21.91 5.76 5.22
C ALA A 48 -20.60 6.53 4.94
N VAL A 49 -20.68 7.82 4.60
CA VAL A 49 -19.50 8.67 4.40
C VAL A 49 -18.68 8.77 5.69
N LEU A 50 -19.31 9.05 6.83
CA LEU A 50 -18.61 9.17 8.11
C LEU A 50 -17.90 7.87 8.50
N LEU A 51 -18.57 6.73 8.34
CA LEU A 51 -18.00 5.41 8.61
C LEU A 51 -16.78 5.15 7.71
N ASN A 52 -16.92 5.35 6.40
CA ASN A 52 -15.86 5.13 5.44
C ASN A 52 -14.65 6.05 5.67
N LEU A 53 -14.88 7.32 5.99
CA LEU A 53 -13.81 8.25 6.38
C LEU A 53 -13.14 7.82 7.70
N GLY A 54 -13.91 7.31 8.66
CA GLY A 54 -13.39 6.71 9.89
C GLY A 54 -12.52 5.48 9.63
N LEU A 55 -12.92 4.61 8.71
CA LEU A 55 -12.15 3.43 8.28
C LEU A 55 -10.84 3.83 7.59
N ILE A 56 -10.89 4.81 6.69
CA ILE A 56 -9.67 5.38 6.06
C ILE A 56 -8.76 5.98 7.13
N ALA A 57 -9.31 6.75 8.07
CA ALA A 57 -8.55 7.36 9.16
C ALA A 57 -7.93 6.30 10.08
N LEU A 58 -8.64 5.21 10.37
CA LEU A 58 -8.14 4.08 11.15
C LEU A 58 -6.92 3.45 10.48
N PHE A 59 -7.01 3.16 9.18
CA PHE A 59 -5.88 2.63 8.41
C PHE A 59 -4.72 3.62 8.39
N ALA A 60 -4.98 4.88 8.04
CA ALA A 60 -3.97 5.92 7.95
C ALA A 60 -3.25 6.11 9.29
N LEU A 61 -3.99 6.15 10.41
CA LEU A 61 -3.43 6.32 11.75
C LEU A 61 -2.60 5.10 12.14
N GLN A 62 -3.13 3.89 12.02
CA GLN A 62 -2.40 2.67 12.38
C GLN A 62 -1.10 2.55 11.57
N HIS A 63 -1.19 2.65 10.25
CA HIS A 63 -0.05 2.48 9.34
C HIS A 63 1.02 3.56 9.60
N THR A 64 0.59 4.82 9.78
CA THR A 64 1.53 5.93 10.03
C THR A 64 2.15 5.87 11.43
N VAL A 65 1.40 5.50 12.47
CA VAL A 65 1.94 5.37 13.83
C VAL A 65 2.99 4.27 13.88
N MET A 66 2.71 3.11 13.29
CA MET A 66 3.67 2.00 13.30
C MET A 66 4.93 2.27 12.46
N ALA A 67 4.83 3.16 11.46
CA ALA A 67 6.00 3.58 10.68
C ALA A 67 6.97 4.49 11.47
N ARG A 68 6.53 5.10 12.58
CA ARG A 68 7.36 6.04 13.36
C ARG A 68 8.45 5.33 14.15
N GLN A 69 9.63 5.96 14.22
CA GLN A 69 10.76 5.44 14.98
C GLN A 69 10.42 5.23 16.47
N SER A 70 9.63 6.11 17.08
CA SER A 70 9.21 5.97 18.47
C SER A 70 8.40 4.70 18.73
N PHE A 71 7.52 4.33 17.78
CA PHE A 71 6.76 3.08 17.87
C PHE A 71 7.68 1.87 17.70
N LYS A 72 8.58 1.90 16.71
CA LYS A 72 9.57 0.84 16.47
C LYS A 72 10.43 0.59 17.72
N THR A 73 10.96 1.64 18.33
CA THR A 73 11.74 1.55 19.58
C THR A 73 10.91 1.01 20.76
N ALA A 74 9.62 1.34 20.83
CA ALA A 74 8.75 0.81 21.88
C ALA A 74 8.45 -0.69 21.67
N VAL A 75 8.15 -1.10 20.44
CA VAL A 75 7.85 -2.49 20.09
C VAL A 75 9.08 -3.41 20.19
N ALA A 76 10.28 -2.90 19.92
CA ALA A 76 11.53 -3.63 20.09
C ALA A 76 11.78 -4.10 21.54
N LYS A 77 11.06 -3.55 22.53
CA LYS A 77 11.09 -4.01 23.93
C LYS A 77 10.21 -5.24 24.19
N ILE A 78 9.31 -5.56 23.27
CA ILE A 78 8.28 -6.61 23.42
C ILE A 78 8.57 -7.79 22.50
N ILE A 79 8.98 -7.54 21.25
CA ILE A 79 9.30 -8.56 20.25
C ILE A 79 10.73 -8.39 19.74
N PRO A 80 11.37 -9.45 19.21
CA PRO A 80 12.66 -9.33 18.53
C PRO A 80 12.58 -8.31 17.38
N GLU A 81 13.63 -7.53 17.19
CA GLU A 81 13.70 -6.49 16.15
C GLU A 81 13.39 -7.03 14.75
N ALA A 82 13.91 -8.22 14.43
CA ALA A 82 13.62 -8.92 13.17
C ALA A 82 12.12 -9.20 12.94
N GLY A 83 11.30 -9.23 13.98
CA GLY A 83 9.85 -9.41 13.91
C GLY A 83 9.05 -8.12 13.71
N GLU A 84 9.63 -6.95 13.93
CA GLU A 84 8.93 -5.65 13.86
C GLU A 84 8.24 -5.48 12.52
N ARG A 85 8.97 -5.71 11.42
CA ARG A 85 8.42 -5.52 10.08
C ARG A 85 7.29 -6.50 9.76
N SER A 86 7.41 -7.74 10.23
CA SER A 86 6.35 -8.74 10.08
C SER A 86 5.10 -8.41 10.90
N LEU A 87 5.27 -7.78 12.08
CA LEU A 87 4.16 -7.28 12.88
C LEU A 87 3.46 -6.09 12.22
N TYR A 88 4.24 -5.16 11.65
CA TYR A 88 3.72 -4.06 10.85
C TYR A 88 2.82 -4.57 9.72
N VAL A 89 3.33 -5.52 8.93
CA VAL A 89 2.61 -6.09 7.79
C VAL A 89 1.33 -6.80 8.23
N LEU A 90 1.39 -7.59 9.30
CA LEU A 90 0.22 -8.25 9.88
C LEU A 90 -0.84 -7.24 10.32
N ALA A 91 -0.45 -6.27 11.15
CA ALA A 91 -1.38 -5.28 11.70
C ALA A 91 -2.04 -4.45 10.60
N SER A 92 -1.28 -3.99 9.61
CA SER A 92 -1.83 -3.25 8.48
C SER A 92 -2.70 -4.11 7.57
N SER A 93 -2.39 -5.39 7.41
CA SER A 93 -3.26 -6.33 6.68
C SER A 93 -4.59 -6.53 7.41
N VAL A 94 -4.57 -6.69 8.73
CA VAL A 94 -5.79 -6.81 9.56
C VAL A 94 -6.64 -5.55 9.48
N VAL A 95 -6.03 -4.37 9.63
CA VAL A 95 -6.78 -3.12 9.54
C VAL A 95 -7.35 -2.91 8.14
N LEU A 96 -6.61 -3.27 7.08
CA LEU A 96 -7.14 -3.20 5.71
C LEU A 96 -8.29 -4.20 5.48
N ILE A 97 -8.23 -5.41 6.07
CA ILE A 97 -9.36 -6.34 6.09
C ILE A 97 -10.57 -5.71 6.78
N VAL A 98 -10.37 -5.05 7.92
CA VAL A 98 -11.45 -4.31 8.63
C VAL A 98 -12.03 -3.21 7.73
N VAL A 99 -11.19 -2.44 7.04
CA VAL A 99 -11.65 -1.43 6.08
C VAL A 99 -12.55 -2.05 5.03
N MET A 100 -12.10 -3.13 4.37
CA MET A 100 -12.88 -3.79 3.32
C MET A 100 -14.15 -4.45 3.86
N ALA A 101 -14.08 -5.11 5.02
CA ALA A 101 -15.20 -5.82 5.64
C ALA A 101 -16.32 -4.89 6.11
N PHE A 102 -15.97 -3.70 6.60
CA PHE A 102 -16.94 -2.72 7.13
C PHE A 102 -17.20 -1.54 6.18
N TRP A 103 -16.62 -1.57 4.97
CA TRP A 103 -16.89 -0.54 3.97
C TRP A 103 -18.38 -0.47 3.67
N ALA A 104 -18.97 0.73 3.81
CA ALA A 104 -20.38 0.96 3.54
C ALA A 104 -20.57 1.49 2.11
N PRO A 105 -21.47 0.89 1.32
CA PRO A 105 -21.71 1.37 -0.04
C PRO A 105 -22.40 2.73 -0.05
N LEU A 106 -22.11 3.52 -1.08
CA LEU A 106 -22.77 4.79 -1.37
C LEU A 106 -23.61 4.68 -2.65
N PRO A 107 -24.85 5.20 -2.66
CA PRO A 107 -25.70 5.15 -3.83
C PRO A 107 -25.17 6.10 -4.90
N GLY A 108 -25.01 5.62 -6.12
CA GLY A 108 -24.72 6.46 -7.28
C GLY A 108 -23.50 6.02 -8.09
N VAL A 109 -23.58 6.29 -9.39
CA VAL A 109 -22.53 6.03 -10.37
C VAL A 109 -21.99 7.37 -10.84
N VAL A 110 -20.67 7.52 -10.82
CA VAL A 110 -19.96 8.70 -11.34
C VAL A 110 -19.74 8.52 -12.84
N TRP A 111 -19.20 7.36 -13.23
CA TRP A 111 -19.14 6.93 -14.63
C TRP A 111 -19.22 5.42 -14.77
N SER A 112 -19.65 4.98 -15.95
CA SER A 112 -19.54 3.61 -16.42
C SER A 112 -19.25 3.67 -17.92
N ALA A 113 -18.11 3.12 -18.34
CA ALA A 113 -17.71 3.12 -19.74
C ALA A 113 -18.63 2.17 -20.54
N SER A 114 -19.26 2.68 -21.60
CA SER A 114 -20.21 1.94 -22.43
C SER A 114 -19.57 1.18 -23.59
N ALA A 115 -18.49 1.73 -24.18
CA ALA A 115 -17.81 1.11 -25.32
C ALA A 115 -16.85 0.02 -24.86
N ASP A 116 -16.93 -1.17 -25.46
CA ASP A 116 -16.13 -2.34 -25.07
C ASP A 116 -14.62 -2.10 -25.17
N TRP A 117 -14.16 -1.40 -26.22
CA TRP A 117 -12.74 -1.08 -26.38
C TRP A 117 -12.23 -0.17 -25.25
N LEU A 118 -13.06 0.78 -24.79
CA LEU A 118 -12.71 1.68 -23.69
C LEU A 118 -12.72 0.93 -22.36
N ARG A 119 -13.69 0.03 -22.14
CA ARG A 119 -13.71 -0.86 -20.97
C ARG A 119 -12.45 -1.73 -20.93
N GLY A 120 -12.06 -2.32 -22.06
CA GLY A 120 -10.84 -3.10 -22.20
C GLY A 120 -9.58 -2.30 -21.88
N LEU A 121 -9.49 -1.05 -22.37
CA LEU A 121 -8.38 -0.14 -22.07
C LEU A 121 -8.31 0.22 -20.59
N LEU A 122 -9.45 0.50 -19.95
CA LEU A 122 -9.52 0.82 -18.52
C LEU A 122 -9.15 -0.39 -17.66
N TRP A 123 -9.59 -1.60 -18.02
CA TRP A 123 -9.14 -2.83 -17.35
C TRP A 123 -7.64 -3.08 -17.53
N ALA A 124 -7.10 -2.88 -18.73
CA ALA A 124 -5.66 -2.99 -18.97
C ALA A 124 -4.89 -1.99 -18.11
N GLY A 125 -5.38 -0.75 -17.97
CA GLY A 125 -4.82 0.27 -17.09
C GLY A 125 -4.90 -0.12 -15.60
N PHE A 126 -6.04 -0.63 -15.14
CA PHE A 126 -6.22 -1.15 -13.79
C PHE A 126 -5.19 -2.24 -13.46
N LEU A 127 -5.07 -3.25 -14.32
CA LEU A 127 -4.12 -4.35 -14.16
C LEU A 127 -2.66 -3.89 -14.26
N LEU A 128 -2.37 -2.92 -15.13
CA LEU A 128 -1.06 -2.28 -15.20
C LEU A 128 -0.71 -1.58 -13.90
N GLY A 129 -1.66 -0.88 -13.26
CA GLY A 129 -1.47 -0.26 -11.95
C GLY A 129 -1.02 -1.28 -10.89
N TRP A 130 -1.72 -2.40 -10.77
CA TRP A 130 -1.35 -3.49 -9.87
C TRP A 130 -0.03 -4.17 -10.24
N GLY A 131 0.23 -4.35 -11.54
CA GLY A 131 1.50 -4.86 -12.05
C GLY A 131 2.67 -3.96 -11.66
N LEU A 132 2.50 -2.63 -11.74
CA LEU A 132 3.49 -1.65 -11.30
C LEU A 132 3.72 -1.69 -9.79
N VAL A 133 2.65 -1.84 -8.97
CA VAL A 133 2.78 -2.05 -7.52
C VAL A 133 3.65 -3.27 -7.24
N LEU A 134 3.31 -4.42 -7.83
CA LEU A 134 4.04 -5.66 -7.61
C LEU A 134 5.49 -5.56 -8.08
N LEU A 135 5.73 -5.10 -9.31
CA LEU A 135 7.07 -4.94 -9.85
C LEU A 135 7.93 -4.00 -8.99
N SER A 136 7.36 -2.88 -8.52
CA SER A 136 8.08 -1.92 -7.69
C SER A 136 8.57 -2.52 -6.37
N THR A 137 7.80 -3.45 -5.77
CA THR A 137 8.25 -4.14 -4.56
C THR A 137 9.49 -5.00 -4.81
N PHE A 138 9.57 -5.69 -5.96
CA PHE A 138 10.74 -6.51 -6.33
C PHE A 138 11.95 -5.67 -6.74
N LEU A 139 11.75 -4.48 -7.31
CA LEU A 139 12.85 -3.58 -7.70
C LEU A 139 13.65 -3.05 -6.50
N ILE A 140 13.04 -2.92 -5.31
CA ILE A 140 13.72 -2.47 -4.10
C ILE A 140 14.22 -3.68 -3.29
N ASP A 141 13.30 -4.37 -2.61
CA ASP A 141 13.57 -5.55 -1.80
C ASP A 141 12.23 -6.13 -1.32
N HIS A 142 11.56 -6.93 -2.16
CA HIS A 142 10.22 -7.43 -1.86
C HIS A 142 10.16 -8.14 -0.50
N PHE A 143 11.11 -9.04 -0.27
CA PHE A 143 11.13 -9.85 0.95
C PHE A 143 11.51 -9.04 2.19
N GLY A 144 12.41 -8.06 2.09
CA GLY A 144 12.68 -7.14 3.20
C GLY A 144 11.53 -6.17 3.46
N LEU A 145 10.86 -5.69 2.41
CA LEU A 145 9.72 -4.79 2.51
C LEU A 145 8.56 -5.44 3.26
N PHE A 146 8.42 -6.77 3.19
CA PHE A 146 7.38 -7.51 3.91
C PHE A 146 7.87 -8.30 5.14
N GLY A 147 9.10 -8.09 5.59
CA GLY A 147 9.59 -8.63 6.86
C GLY A 147 10.21 -10.04 6.78
N LEU A 148 10.18 -10.69 5.62
CA LEU A 148 10.68 -12.05 5.44
C LEU A 148 12.21 -12.15 5.49
N ARG A 149 12.92 -11.17 4.92
CA ARG A 149 14.39 -11.16 4.97
C ARG A 149 14.89 -11.04 6.42
N GLN A 150 14.29 -10.13 7.19
CA GLN A 150 14.69 -9.86 8.58
C GLN A 150 14.52 -11.09 9.47
N VAL A 151 13.39 -11.79 9.38
CA VAL A 151 13.17 -13.01 10.17
C VAL A 151 14.08 -14.18 9.73
N TRP A 152 14.42 -14.24 8.44
CA TRP A 152 15.31 -15.26 7.88
C TRP A 152 16.77 -15.04 8.28
N ASP A 153 17.25 -13.80 8.22
CA ASP A 153 18.62 -13.45 8.63
C ASP A 153 18.83 -13.71 10.13
N GLU A 154 17.88 -13.34 10.98
CA GLU A 154 17.89 -13.65 12.42
C GLU A 154 17.92 -15.16 12.69
N TRP A 155 17.16 -15.93 11.91
CA TRP A 155 17.17 -17.39 12.00
C TRP A 155 18.56 -17.97 11.66
N ARG A 156 19.21 -17.45 10.61
CA ARG A 156 20.60 -17.80 10.22
C ARG A 156 21.67 -17.24 11.16
N GLY A 157 21.33 -16.26 12.00
CA GLY A 157 22.29 -15.54 12.84
C GLY A 157 23.15 -14.53 12.07
N GLU A 158 22.68 -14.08 10.91
CA GLU A 158 23.29 -13.02 10.12
C GLU A 158 22.72 -11.66 10.53
N LYS A 159 23.54 -10.61 10.54
CA LYS A 159 23.05 -9.24 10.69
C LYS A 159 22.46 -8.77 9.36
N SER A 160 21.25 -8.22 9.39
CA SER A 160 20.69 -7.59 8.19
C SER A 160 21.58 -6.43 7.73
N PRO A 161 21.94 -6.37 6.43
CA PRO A 161 22.83 -5.34 5.91
C PRO A 161 22.17 -3.97 5.90
N ASP A 162 22.99 -2.90 5.97
CA ASP A 162 22.54 -1.53 5.76
C ASP A 162 21.87 -1.39 4.38
N ILE A 163 20.82 -0.57 4.28
CA ILE A 163 20.08 -0.35 3.04
C ILE A 163 20.83 0.66 2.18
N PRO A 164 21.45 0.27 1.05
CA PRO A 164 22.13 1.22 0.17
C PRO A 164 21.12 2.11 -0.55
N PHE A 165 21.49 3.37 -0.80
CA PHE A 165 20.71 4.24 -1.68
C PHE A 165 20.81 3.74 -3.13
N THR A 166 19.70 3.26 -3.69
CA THR A 166 19.66 2.75 -5.07
C THR A 166 18.46 3.34 -5.82
N THR A 167 18.59 3.51 -7.14
CA THR A 167 17.53 4.02 -8.03
C THR A 167 17.35 3.09 -9.24
N PRO A 168 16.88 1.85 -9.03
CA PRO A 168 16.79 0.85 -10.09
C PRO A 168 15.64 1.13 -11.07
N SER A 169 15.86 0.86 -12.37
CA SER A 169 14.83 0.81 -13.42
C SER A 169 13.80 1.97 -13.36
N LEU A 170 12.56 1.70 -12.91
CA LEU A 170 11.46 2.65 -12.80
C LEU A 170 11.76 3.86 -11.90
N TYR A 171 12.61 3.68 -10.89
CA TYR A 171 13.04 4.77 -10.00
C TYR A 171 13.85 5.84 -10.73
N LYS A 172 14.36 5.57 -11.94
CA LYS A 172 14.98 6.61 -12.79
C LYS A 172 13.97 7.55 -13.45
N TRP A 173 12.69 7.19 -13.46
CA TRP A 173 11.62 7.91 -14.14
C TRP A 173 10.67 8.59 -13.16
N VAL A 174 10.33 7.90 -12.06
CA VAL A 174 9.46 8.41 -11.00
C VAL A 174 9.99 7.96 -9.65
N ARG A 175 9.92 8.81 -8.63
CA ARG A 175 10.48 8.49 -7.31
C ARG A 175 9.69 7.42 -6.54
N HIS A 176 8.38 7.36 -6.79
CA HIS A 176 7.47 6.46 -6.08
C HIS A 176 6.65 5.62 -7.07
N PRO A 177 7.29 4.68 -7.80
CA PRO A 177 6.61 3.87 -8.81
C PRO A 177 5.51 2.98 -8.21
N MET A 178 5.69 2.51 -6.97
CA MET A 178 4.66 1.77 -6.24
C MET A 178 3.41 2.63 -5.97
N MET A 179 3.61 3.87 -5.48
CA MET A 179 2.50 4.80 -5.24
C MET A 179 1.80 5.20 -6.54
N THR A 180 2.56 5.32 -7.62
CA THR A 180 2.04 5.56 -8.97
C THR A 180 1.15 4.41 -9.43
N GLY A 181 1.60 3.16 -9.22
CA GLY A 181 0.80 1.97 -9.49
C GLY A 181 -0.51 1.95 -8.71
N PHE A 182 -0.48 2.29 -7.41
CA PHE A 182 -1.69 2.42 -6.60
C PHE A 182 -2.64 3.52 -7.13
N LEU A 183 -2.13 4.71 -7.48
CA LEU A 183 -2.96 5.77 -8.03
C LEU A 183 -3.61 5.35 -9.35
N ILE A 184 -2.88 4.65 -10.23
CA ILE A 184 -3.46 4.10 -11.47
C ILE A 184 -4.54 3.07 -11.12
N ALA A 185 -4.26 2.11 -10.24
CA ALA A 185 -5.20 1.06 -9.86
C ALA A 185 -6.48 1.58 -9.19
N LEU A 186 -6.40 2.69 -8.45
CA LEU A 186 -7.55 3.31 -7.78
C LEU A 186 -8.43 4.14 -8.71
N TRP A 187 -7.84 4.78 -9.74
CA TRP A 187 -8.56 5.74 -10.57
C TRP A 187 -8.92 5.20 -11.97
N VAL A 188 -8.11 4.30 -12.51
CA VAL A 188 -8.31 3.74 -13.85
C VAL A 188 -9.17 2.49 -13.72
N THR A 189 -10.49 2.69 -13.73
CA THR A 189 -11.51 1.63 -13.65
C THR A 189 -12.63 1.88 -14.67
N PRO A 190 -13.21 0.83 -15.28
CA PRO A 190 -14.33 0.97 -16.21
C PRO A 190 -15.59 1.53 -15.55
N ASP A 191 -15.79 1.25 -14.26
CA ASP A 191 -16.97 1.64 -13.51
C ASP A 191 -16.54 2.30 -12.20
N MET A 192 -16.92 3.56 -12.01
CA MET A 192 -16.68 4.31 -10.79
C MET A 192 -18.02 4.64 -10.13
N SER A 193 -18.28 4.02 -8.99
CA SER A 193 -19.35 4.41 -8.09
C SER A 193 -18.90 5.53 -7.16
N LEU A 194 -19.84 6.16 -6.46
CA LEU A 194 -19.49 7.09 -5.38
C LEU A 194 -18.73 6.40 -4.24
N SER A 195 -19.00 5.12 -4.01
CA SER A 195 -18.29 4.30 -3.02
C SER A 195 -16.81 4.13 -3.40
N HIS A 196 -16.54 3.72 -4.65
CA HIS A 196 -15.18 3.60 -5.17
C HIS A 196 -14.49 4.96 -5.20
N LEU A 197 -15.18 6.02 -5.65
CA LEU A 197 -14.60 7.36 -5.69
C LEU A 197 -14.12 7.81 -4.31
N LEU A 198 -14.92 7.60 -3.25
CA LEU A 198 -14.53 7.94 -1.89
C LEU A 198 -13.30 7.14 -1.43
N PHE A 199 -13.26 5.84 -1.75
CA PHE A 199 -12.09 4.99 -1.48
C PHE A 199 -10.85 5.52 -2.19
N ALA A 200 -10.93 5.73 -3.51
CA ALA A 200 -9.84 6.20 -4.35
C ALA A 200 -9.33 7.57 -3.89
N ALA A 201 -10.22 8.53 -3.65
CA ALA A 201 -9.85 9.87 -3.19
C ALA A 201 -9.22 9.84 -1.79
N GLY A 202 -9.82 9.12 -0.84
CA GLY A 202 -9.34 9.02 0.54
C GLY A 202 -7.94 8.40 0.61
N PHE A 203 -7.72 7.27 -0.06
CA PHE A 203 -6.41 6.63 -0.12
C PHE A 203 -5.40 7.42 -0.96
N SER A 204 -5.82 8.19 -1.96
CA SER A 204 -4.92 9.12 -2.69
C SER A 204 -4.41 10.24 -1.79
N VAL A 205 -5.27 10.83 -0.97
CA VAL A 205 -4.87 11.83 0.04
C VAL A 205 -3.89 11.22 1.04
N TYR A 206 -4.16 9.99 1.48
CA TYR A 206 -3.26 9.25 2.35
C TYR A 206 -1.89 8.99 1.70
N ILE A 207 -1.86 8.48 0.47
CA ILE A 207 -0.63 8.24 -0.31
C ILE A 207 0.17 9.53 -0.43
N TRP A 208 -0.47 10.66 -0.76
CA TRP A 208 0.23 11.94 -0.90
C TRP A 208 0.85 12.41 0.42
N GLY A 209 0.10 12.30 1.53
CA GLY A 209 0.59 12.63 2.87
C GLY A 209 1.74 11.71 3.32
N GLY A 210 1.58 10.40 3.12
CA GLY A 210 2.58 9.37 3.43
C GLY A 210 3.88 9.58 2.65
N THR A 211 3.77 9.83 1.34
CA THR A 211 4.94 10.08 0.48
C THR A 211 5.72 11.32 0.93
N LYS A 212 5.05 12.40 1.37
CA LYS A 212 5.74 13.57 1.93
C LYS A 212 6.51 13.24 3.20
N HIS A 213 5.94 12.40 4.05
CA HIS A 213 6.61 11.96 5.28
C HIS A 213 7.81 11.05 4.97
N GLU A 214 7.63 10.11 4.05
CA GLU A 214 8.67 9.22 3.55
C GLU A 214 9.85 10.03 2.96
N GLU A 215 9.58 11.01 2.11
CA GLU A 215 10.63 11.87 1.54
C GLU A 215 11.42 12.62 2.60
N ARG A 216 10.78 13.09 3.67
CA ARG A 216 11.50 13.71 4.79
C ARG A 216 12.43 12.72 5.50
N GLY A 217 11.99 11.48 5.68
CA GLY A 217 12.81 10.39 6.21
C GLY A 217 13.99 10.06 5.31
N LEU A 218 13.77 10.00 3.99
CA LEU A 218 14.82 9.75 3.00
C LEU A 218 15.85 10.88 2.93
N ILE A 219 15.42 12.14 3.07
CA ILE A 219 16.34 13.29 3.20
C ILE A 219 17.16 13.18 4.49
N ALA A 220 16.54 12.81 5.61
CA ALA A 220 17.27 12.64 6.87
C ALA A 220 18.28 11.49 6.82
N LEU A 221 18.01 10.42 6.05
CA LEU A 221 18.88 9.25 5.93
C LEU A 221 20.00 9.43 4.89
N PHE A 222 19.69 10.01 3.72
CA PHE A 222 20.59 10.06 2.56
C PHE A 222 21.08 11.47 2.21
N GLY A 223 20.59 12.51 2.91
CA GLY A 223 21.02 13.89 2.74
C GLY A 223 20.93 14.40 1.29
N ASP A 224 21.99 15.04 0.84
CA ASP A 224 22.07 15.69 -0.48
C ASP A 224 21.90 14.72 -1.65
N GLN A 225 22.26 13.44 -1.48
CA GLN A 225 22.05 12.43 -2.52
C GLN A 225 20.57 12.28 -2.88
N TYR A 226 19.70 12.30 -1.88
CA TYR A 226 18.25 12.25 -2.11
C TYR A 226 17.70 13.57 -2.64
N VAL A 227 18.21 14.70 -2.14
CA VAL A 227 17.79 16.03 -2.62
C VAL A 227 18.08 16.19 -4.11
N GLU A 228 19.26 15.79 -4.57
CA GLU A 228 19.63 15.87 -5.98
C GLU A 228 18.80 14.91 -6.84
N TYR A 229 18.57 13.69 -6.36
CA TYR A 229 17.66 12.75 -6.99
C TYR A 229 16.22 13.30 -7.09
N ALA A 230 15.74 13.99 -6.06
CA ALA A 230 14.43 14.60 -6.01
C ALA A 230 14.24 15.79 -6.95
N ARG A 231 15.32 16.51 -7.27
CA ARG A 231 15.31 17.60 -8.26
C ARG A 231 15.13 17.08 -9.69
N ARG A 232 15.82 15.98 -10.03
CA ARG A 232 15.82 15.43 -11.39
C ARG A 232 14.69 14.42 -11.68
N THR A 233 14.03 13.91 -10.64
CA THR A 233 13.04 12.83 -10.78
C THR A 233 11.69 13.26 -10.21
N PRO A 234 10.60 13.27 -10.99
CA PRO A 234 9.28 13.64 -10.50
C PRO A 234 8.74 12.60 -9.51
N ARG A 235 7.76 13.00 -8.70
CA ARG A 235 7.25 12.18 -7.59
C ARG A 235 6.42 10.97 -8.06
N PHE A 236 5.41 11.21 -8.90
CA PHE A 236 4.42 10.20 -9.29
C PHE A 236 4.33 9.97 -10.80
N PHE A 237 4.37 11.02 -11.62
CA PHE A 237 4.23 10.88 -13.07
C PHE A 237 5.50 11.32 -13.77
N PRO A 238 5.93 10.62 -14.83
CA PRO A 238 7.11 11.03 -15.59
C PRO A 238 6.88 12.42 -16.17
N GLY A 239 7.90 13.26 -16.08
CA GLY A 239 7.92 14.62 -16.63
C GLY A 239 8.96 14.73 -17.73
N PRO A 240 8.95 15.83 -18.51
CA PRO A 240 10.04 16.13 -19.41
C PRO A 240 11.35 16.12 -18.62
N LYS A 241 12.37 15.43 -19.13
CA LYS A 241 13.72 15.51 -18.55
C LYS A 241 14.19 16.94 -18.80
N GLY A 242 14.39 17.71 -17.72
CA GLY A 242 15.11 18.98 -17.76
C GLY A 242 16.58 18.77 -18.07
#